data_AF-U2ZKL3-F1
#
_entry.id   AF-U2ZKL3-F1
#
_cell.length_a   1.000
_cell.length_b   1.000
_cell.length_c   1.000
_cell.angle_alpha   90.00
_cell.angle_beta   90.00
_cell.angle_gamma   90.00
#
_symmetry.space_group_name_H-M   'P 1'
#
loop_
_entity.id
_entity.type
_entity.pdbx_description
1 polymer ?
#
loop_
_entity_poly.entity_id
_entity_poly.type
_entity_poly.pdbx_seq_one_letter_code
_entity_poly.pdbx_strand_id
1 'polypeptide(L)'
;MSQIYVDANQVAAFIATKVSGFAVPSARLRADVGAVQIDKVLVREPNGQEPAVRLSFDMPEAFGVELLVKLREFAASPGGYMTDLFDNLQGIRHAAWMRRQGRQAEVAAVYEAMQHA
;
A
#
# COMPACT_ATOMS: atom_id res chain seq x y z
N MET A 1 -3.95 -32.93 -1.43
CA MET A 1 -3.85 -31.51 -1.84
C MET A 1 -2.45 -31.03 -1.50
N SER A 2 -1.62 -30.74 -2.51
CA SER A 2 -0.26 -30.22 -2.28
C SER A 2 -0.37 -28.82 -1.70
N GLN A 3 0.09 -28.60 -0.46
CA GLN A 3 0.27 -27.25 0.08
C GLN A 3 1.43 -26.61 -0.68
N ILE A 4 1.12 -25.68 -1.57
CA ILE A 4 2.14 -24.82 -2.18
C ILE A 4 2.59 -23.86 -1.07
N TYR A 5 3.76 -24.14 -0.49
CA TYR A 5 4.41 -23.24 0.45
C TYR A 5 5.21 -22.21 -0.34
N VAL A 6 4.63 -21.03 -0.54
CA VAL A 6 5.37 -19.90 -1.09
C VAL A 6 6.13 -19.23 0.05
N ASP A 7 7.43 -19.01 -0.11
CA ASP A 7 8.25 -18.35 0.90
C ASP A 7 7.83 -16.88 1.02
N ALA A 8 7.44 -16.49 2.23
CA ALA A 8 7.09 -15.11 2.58
C ALA A 8 8.16 -14.09 2.16
N ASN A 9 9.45 -14.44 2.29
CA ASN A 9 10.55 -13.58 1.87
C ASN A 9 10.56 -13.34 0.37
N GLN A 10 10.31 -14.39 -0.42
CA GLN A 10 10.32 -14.30 -1.88
C GLN A 10 9.13 -13.46 -2.37
N VAL A 11 7.94 -13.67 -1.80
CA VAL A 11 6.76 -12.86 -2.11
C VAL A 11 7.00 -11.40 -1.74
N ALA A 12 7.52 -11.16 -0.52
CA ALA A 12 7.82 -9.81 -0.06
C ALA A 12 8.81 -9.10 -0.97
N ALA A 13 9.94 -9.74 -1.29
CA ALA A 13 10.98 -9.17 -2.15
C ALA A 13 10.45 -8.90 -3.57
N PHE A 14 9.64 -9.81 -4.12
CA PHE A 14 9.02 -9.62 -5.43
C PHE A 14 8.11 -8.39 -5.45
N ILE A 15 7.19 -8.28 -4.50
CA ILE A 15 6.24 -7.16 -4.43
C ILE A 15 6.97 -5.86 -4.13
N ALA A 16 7.90 -5.87 -3.17
CA ALA A 16 8.71 -4.72 -2.80
C ALA A 16 9.49 -4.17 -4.01
N THR A 17 10.08 -5.04 -4.83
CA THR A 17 10.77 -4.62 -6.06
C THR A 17 9.82 -3.91 -7.02
N LYS A 18 8.58 -4.39 -7.16
CA LYS A 18 7.58 -3.77 -8.06
C LYS A 18 7.09 -2.42 -7.54
N VAL A 19 6.93 -2.24 -6.23
CA VAL A 19 6.47 -0.96 -5.65
C VAL A 19 7.61 0.03 -5.42
N SER A 20 8.87 -0.42 -5.41
CA SER A 20 10.05 0.42 -5.15
C SER A 20 10.17 1.63 -6.09
N GLY A 21 9.67 1.54 -7.32
CA GLY A 21 9.64 2.66 -8.27
C GLY A 21 8.68 3.80 -7.89
N PHE A 22 7.74 3.55 -6.97
CA PHE A 22 6.81 4.55 -6.44
C PHE A 22 7.13 4.97 -5.01
N ALA A 23 7.91 4.16 -4.29
CA ALA A 23 8.23 4.38 -2.90
C ALA A 23 9.31 5.47 -2.76
N VAL A 24 9.08 6.42 -1.86
CA VAL A 24 10.05 7.45 -1.47
C VAL A 24 10.56 7.18 -0.05
N PRO A 25 11.81 7.59 0.27
CA PRO A 25 12.33 7.45 1.62
C PRO A 25 11.41 8.07 2.66
N SER A 26 11.14 7.31 3.72
CA SER A 26 10.27 7.70 4.82
C SER A 26 11.09 7.90 6.08
N ALA A 27 10.82 8.97 6.83
CA ALA A 27 11.47 9.21 8.13
C ALA A 27 10.91 8.31 9.25
N ARG A 28 9.77 7.64 9.01
CA ARG A 28 9.03 6.84 10.01
C ARG A 28 9.12 5.34 9.80
N LEU A 29 9.57 4.88 8.62
CA LEU A 29 9.62 3.46 8.27
C LEU A 29 11.07 2.97 8.20
N ARG A 30 11.27 1.70 8.55
CA ARG A 30 12.53 0.99 8.30
C ARG A 30 12.62 0.66 6.80
N ALA A 31 13.76 0.93 6.20
CA ALA A 31 14.03 0.55 4.82
C ALA A 31 14.55 -0.91 4.78
N ASP A 32 13.74 -1.84 4.24
CA ASP A 32 14.13 -3.24 4.06
C ASP A 32 14.52 -3.52 2.59
N VAL A 33 13.63 -3.20 1.64
CA VAL A 33 13.91 -3.29 0.19
C VAL A 33 13.60 -1.94 -0.45
N GLY A 34 14.64 -1.19 -0.83
CA GLY A 34 14.48 0.21 -1.23
C GLY A 34 13.88 1.03 -0.08
N ALA A 35 12.85 1.82 -0.35
CA ALA A 35 12.12 2.58 0.67
C ALA A 35 10.91 1.84 1.28
N VAL A 36 10.85 0.52 1.12
CA VAL A 36 9.73 -0.32 1.56
C VAL A 36 10.13 -1.11 2.81
N GLN A 37 9.31 -1.02 3.85
CA GLN A 37 9.36 -1.86 5.05
C GLN A 37 8.58 -3.16 4.80
N ILE A 38 9.11 -4.28 5.30
CA ILE A 38 8.53 -5.61 5.16
C ILE A 38 8.42 -6.24 6.54
N ASP A 39 7.21 -6.64 6.92
CA ASP A 39 6.95 -7.37 8.16
C ASP A 39 6.18 -8.66 7.89
N LYS A 40 6.62 -9.78 8.46
CA LYS A 40 5.88 -11.05 8.41
C LYS A 40 4.85 -11.05 9.54
N VAL A 41 3.60 -11.36 9.20
CA VAL A 41 2.50 -11.27 10.15
C VAL A 41 1.58 -12.50 10.03
N LEU A 42 0.85 -12.78 11.12
CA LEU A 42 -0.24 -13.75 11.11
C LEU A 42 -1.56 -12.97 11.16
N VAL A 43 -2.43 -13.22 10.18
CA VAL A 43 -3.75 -12.59 10.09
C VAL A 43 -4.75 -13.56 10.68
N ARG A 44 -5.55 -13.08 11.63
CA ARG A 44 -6.62 -13.88 12.23
C ARG A 44 -7.89 -13.72 11.41
N GLU A 45 -8.37 -14.81 10.87
CA GLU A 45 -9.61 -14.92 10.10
C GLU A 45 -10.59 -15.88 10.78
N PRO A 46 -11.88 -15.86 10.39
CA PRO A 46 -12.89 -16.76 10.97
C PRO A 46 -12.53 -18.25 10.84
N ASN A 47 -11.77 -18.61 9.80
CA ASN A 47 -11.33 -19.97 9.49
C ASN A 47 -9.98 -20.36 10.15
N GLY A 48 -9.30 -19.45 10.85
CA GLY A 48 -8.00 -19.72 11.48
C GLY A 48 -7.02 -18.56 11.37
N GLN A 49 -5.74 -18.84 11.67
CA GLN A 49 -4.65 -17.89 11.44
C GLN A 49 -3.97 -18.19 10.11
N GLU A 50 -3.79 -17.17 9.28
CA GLU A 50 -3.14 -17.29 7.98
C GLU A 50 -1.85 -16.46 7.92
N PRO A 51 -0.77 -17.02 7.36
CA PRO A 51 0.47 -16.28 7.18
C PRO A 51 0.33 -15.23 6.07
N ALA A 52 0.83 -14.03 6.36
CA ALA A 52 0.83 -12.91 5.45
C ALA A 52 2.13 -12.10 5.55
N VAL A 53 2.34 -11.24 4.56
CA VAL A 53 3.38 -10.23 4.55
C VAL A 53 2.71 -8.87 4.52
N ARG A 54 3.19 -7.97 5.38
CA ARG A 54 2.84 -6.56 5.36
C ARG A 54 3.96 -5.78 4.70
N LEU A 55 3.63 -4.97 3.70
CA LEU A 55 4.55 -4.04 3.08
C LEU A 55 4.08 -2.62 3.36
N SER A 56 4.94 -1.80 3.96
CA SER A 56 4.64 -0.41 4.30
C SER A 56 5.64 0.51 3.60
N PHE A 57 5.15 1.54 2.92
CA PHE A 57 5.99 2.53 2.26
C PHE A 57 5.26 3.87 2.10
N ASP A 58 6.02 4.94 1.89
CA ASP A 58 5.48 6.24 1.53
C ASP A 58 5.63 6.47 0.04
N MET A 59 4.64 7.12 -0.56
CA MET A 59 4.66 7.67 -1.92
C MET A 59 4.81 9.21 -1.85
N PRO A 60 5.13 9.88 -2.98
CA PRO A 60 5.16 11.33 -3.04
C PRO A 60 3.89 11.98 -2.48
N GLU A 61 4.01 13.25 -2.09
CA GLU A 61 2.93 14.01 -1.45
C GLU A 61 2.50 13.44 -0.09
N ALA A 62 3.40 12.78 0.64
CA ALA A 62 3.12 12.21 1.96
C ALA A 62 1.91 11.26 1.95
N PHE A 63 1.86 10.37 0.95
CA PHE A 63 0.85 9.33 0.89
C PHE A 63 1.42 8.01 1.42
N GLY A 64 1.00 7.62 2.63
CA GLY A 64 1.40 6.35 3.22
C GLY A 64 0.58 5.18 2.69
N VAL A 65 1.25 4.07 2.40
CA VAL A 65 0.66 2.83 1.93
C VAL A 65 1.00 1.69 2.89
N GLU A 66 0.00 0.89 3.23
CA GLU A 66 0.18 -0.41 3.86
C GLU A 66 -0.55 -1.47 3.03
N LEU A 67 0.20 -2.48 2.60
CA LEU A 67 -0.30 -3.62 1.82
C LEU A 67 -0.20 -4.88 2.66
N LEU A 68 -1.34 -5.56 2.84
CA LEU A 68 -1.38 -6.85 3.53
C LEU A 68 -1.59 -7.96 2.50
N VAL A 69 -0.56 -8.77 2.30
CA VAL A 69 -0.53 -9.83 1.30
C VAL A 69 -0.65 -11.20 1.96
N LYS A 70 -1.80 -11.83 1.82
CA LYS A 70 -2.00 -13.20 2.28
C LYS A 70 -1.31 -14.17 1.34
N LEU A 71 -0.43 -15.01 1.89
CA LEU A 71 0.42 -15.86 1.06
C LEU A 71 -0.37 -16.90 0.29
N ARG A 72 -1.47 -17.41 0.86
CA ARG A 72 -2.34 -18.38 0.18
C ARG A 72 -3.05 -17.79 -1.02
N GLU A 73 -3.59 -16.57 -0.90
CA GLU A 73 -4.27 -15.88 -1.99
C GLU A 73 -3.29 -15.52 -3.11
N PHE A 74 -2.11 -15.01 -2.73
CA PHE A 74 -1.04 -14.75 -3.69
C PHE A 74 -0.60 -16.02 -4.43
N ALA A 75 -0.41 -17.14 -3.72
CA ALA A 75 -0.02 -18.41 -4.31
C ALA A 75 -1.03 -18.95 -5.32
N ALA A 76 -2.33 -18.71 -5.09
CA ALA A 76 -3.39 -19.18 -5.96
C ALA A 76 -3.41 -18.45 -7.32
N SER A 77 -3.09 -17.15 -7.34
CA SER A 77 -3.01 -16.36 -8.57
C SER A 77 -2.09 -15.14 -8.42
N PRO A 78 -0.76 -15.28 -8.59
CA PRO A 78 0.17 -14.17 -8.40
C PRO A 78 -0.10 -13.01 -9.37
N GLY A 79 -0.35 -13.31 -10.64
CA GLY A 79 -0.58 -12.29 -11.67
C GLY A 79 -1.88 -11.52 -11.47
N GLY A 80 -2.97 -12.23 -11.17
CA GLY A 80 -4.27 -11.61 -10.86
C GLY A 80 -4.18 -10.75 -9.61
N TYR A 81 -3.57 -11.30 -8.55
CA TYR A 81 -3.38 -10.58 -7.29
C TYR A 81 -2.64 -9.25 -7.47
N MET A 82 -1.55 -9.25 -8.25
CA MET A 82 -0.79 -8.03 -8.51
C MET A 82 -1.57 -7.01 -9.34
N THR A 83 -2.35 -7.47 -10.33
CA THR A 83 -3.18 -6.59 -11.16
C THR A 83 -4.22 -5.89 -10.30
N ASP A 84 -4.98 -6.67 -9.52
CA ASP A 84 -6.00 -6.15 -8.62
C ASP A 84 -5.40 -5.19 -7.57
N LEU A 85 -4.22 -5.52 -7.04
CA LEU A 85 -3.51 -4.68 -6.08
C LEU A 85 -3.13 -3.32 -6.67
N PHE A 86 -2.57 -3.30 -7.89
CA PHE A 86 -2.17 -2.06 -8.53
C PHE A 86 -3.35 -1.21 -8.97
N ASP A 87 -4.41 -1.81 -9.49
CA ASP A 87 -5.62 -1.11 -9.89
C ASP A 87 -6.28 -0.42 -8.67
N ASN A 88 -6.37 -1.14 -7.55
CA ASN A 88 -6.87 -0.57 -6.29
C ASN A 88 -5.99 0.57 -5.77
N LEU A 89 -4.66 0.41 -5.78
CA LEU A 89 -3.74 1.47 -5.35
C LEU A 89 -3.87 2.73 -6.21
N GLN A 90 -4.01 2.58 -7.53
CA GLN A 90 -4.20 3.71 -8.43
C GLN A 90 -5.52 4.43 -8.15
N GLY A 91 -6.61 3.68 -7.97
CA GLY A 91 -7.92 4.22 -7.64
C GLY A 91 -7.92 5.00 -6.32
N ILE A 92 -7.33 4.43 -5.26
CA ILE A 92 -7.22 5.08 -3.95
C ILE A 92 -6.37 6.35 -4.05
N ARG A 93 -5.23 6.30 -4.74
CA ARG A 93 -4.36 7.47 -4.93
C ARG A 93 -5.11 8.60 -5.65
N HIS A 94 -5.79 8.27 -6.74
CA HIS A 94 -6.58 9.24 -7.49
C HIS A 94 -7.69 9.87 -6.63
N ALA A 95 -8.45 9.05 -5.91
CA ALA A 95 -9.51 9.53 -5.02
C ALA A 95 -8.98 10.37 -3.85
N ALA A 96 -7.81 10.06 -3.31
CA ALA A 96 -7.18 10.83 -2.25
C ALA A 96 -6.67 12.18 -2.75
N TRP A 97 -6.09 12.21 -3.95
CA TRP A 97 -5.64 13.44 -4.60
C TRP A 97 -6.81 14.39 -4.89
N MET A 98 -7.90 13.89 -5.48
CA MET A 98 -9.13 14.67 -5.72
C MET A 98 -9.68 15.29 -4.42
N ARG A 99 -9.69 14.53 -3.32
CA ARG A 99 -10.13 15.03 -2.00
C ARG A 99 -9.21 16.11 -1.43
N ARG A 100 -7.90 16.02 -1.68
CA ARG A 100 -6.94 17.04 -1.24
C ARG A 100 -7.11 18.33 -2.04
N GLN A 101 -7.31 18.24 -3.34
CA GLN A 101 -7.60 19.40 -4.18
C GLN A 101 -8.92 20.07 -3.82
N GLY A 102 -9.99 19.29 -3.62
CA GLY A 102 -11.28 19.83 -3.19
C GLY A 102 -11.18 20.61 -1.87
N ARG A 103 -10.46 20.06 -0.88
CA ARG A 103 -10.23 20.76 0.39
C ARG A 103 -9.38 22.02 0.24
N GLN A 104 -8.37 22.02 -0.63
CA GLN A 104 -7.59 23.23 -0.90
C GLN A 104 -8.45 24.33 -1.54
N ALA A 105 -9.34 23.95 -2.46
CA ALA A 105 -10.27 24.90 -3.07
C ALA A 105 -11.28 25.46 -2.04
N GLU A 106 -11.80 24.61 -1.15
CA GLU A 106 -12.69 25.04 -0.06
C GLU A 106 -11.98 26.01 0.90
N VAL A 107 -10.77 25.67 1.35
CA VAL A 107 -9.97 26.53 2.24
C VAL A 107 -9.63 27.86 1.57
N ALA A 108 -9.29 27.85 0.28
CA ALA A 108 -9.00 29.07 -0.48
C ALA A 108 -10.24 29.99 -0.55
N ALA A 109 -11.42 29.43 -0.83
CA ALA A 109 -12.67 30.19 -0.88
C ALA A 109 -13.04 30.82 0.47
N VAL A 110 -12.80 30.13 1.59
CA VAL A 110 -12.98 30.69 2.94
C VAL A 110 -12.00 31.84 3.20
N TYR A 111 -10.74 31.67 2.82
CA TYR A 111 -9.74 32.73 2.95
C TYR A 111 -10.09 33.98 2.14
N GLU A 112 -10.54 33.84 0.89
CA GLU A 112 -11.00 34.97 0.09
C GLU A 112 -12.22 35.66 0.71
N ALA A 113 -13.19 34.89 1.21
CA ALA A 113 -14.36 35.44 1.89
C ALA A 113 -14.00 36.20 3.18
N MET A 114 -12.96 35.78 3.91
CA MET A 114 -12.45 36.48 5.09
C MET A 114 -11.63 37.74 4.74
N GLN A 115 -11.02 37.80 3.56
CA GLN A 115 -10.23 38.97 3.11
C GLN A 115 -11.11 40.10 2.54
N HIS A 116 -12.33 39.77 2.11
CA HIS A 116 -13.31 40.73 1.57
C HIS A 116 -14.43 41.09 2.55
N ALA A 117 -14.32 40.70 3.82
CA ALA A 117 -15.19 41.08 4.93
C ALA A 117 -14.54 42.15 5.81
#